data_AF-A0A9E0EUJ4-F1
#
_entry.id   AF-A0A9E0EUJ4-F1
#
_cell.length_a   1.000
_cell.length_b   1.000
_cell.length_c   1.000
_cell.angle_alpha   90.00
_cell.angle_beta   90.00
_cell.angle_gamma   90.00
#
_symmetry.space_group_name_H-M   'P 1'
#
loop_
_entity.id
_entity.type
_entity.pdbx_description
1 polymer ?
#
loop_
_entity_poly.entity_id
_entity_poly.type
_entity_poly.pdbx_seq_one_letter_code
_entity_poly.pdbx_strand_id
1 'polypeptide(L)'
;MSVDSRFLNAMNTVLERELDGFQSIEECQQLTAGASQETYRLRVKTDQGENRYAFRRSPTSENGAPIPGQVGLATEAKLLQLAEKAGIPVPGVVYLLEDSDELGSGFLMQWLDGETLGQRIVRSEALAGIRPQLARQCGDVLARLHAIEIDETTAANLPTVTPEALVQETWDAYRVLDIPVPMIDFAARWLLENLPQNTRRTLVHGDFRNGNLMIDESGIVAVLDWELTQIGDPVRDLGWLCVNSWRFGKDHLPVGGFGTIEDLLAGYEETSGITVSEEDLHFWQVFGSFWWSITTLNMAHTWRTGDTPSLERPVIGRRSSEAQMDCVNLLIPGDIALPGEVKLDQGTQLPMPAELLEGVRTFLTDEVAGGGDERFGFLAKVAANSLGIAQRELLYGPALAAAEHTRLKAFFPEGSLDELRWQLSRGLQGGLELDTAGLAEHLRLTVAGQLSIDQPRYPALQRHQKLSS
;
A
#
# COMPACT_ATOMS: atom_id res chain seq x y z
N MET A 1 17.57 -20.03 4.12
CA MET A 1 18.87 -20.39 3.50
C MET A 1 19.94 -20.12 4.53
N SER A 2 20.98 -20.96 4.66
CA SER A 2 22.07 -20.66 5.61
C SER A 2 22.79 -19.40 5.12
N VAL A 3 22.97 -18.43 6.01
CA VAL A 3 23.73 -17.21 5.74
C VAL A 3 25.15 -17.60 5.28
N ASP A 4 25.67 -16.99 4.20
CA ASP A 4 27.02 -17.26 3.66
C ASP A 4 28.07 -17.06 4.77
N SER A 5 29.06 -17.95 4.87
CA SER A 5 30.13 -17.84 5.87
C SER A 5 30.95 -16.57 5.71
N ARG A 6 31.10 -16.07 4.47
CA ARG A 6 31.75 -14.76 4.21
C ARG A 6 30.94 -13.61 4.80
N PHE A 7 29.62 -13.65 4.67
CA PHE A 7 28.74 -12.63 5.24
C PHE A 7 28.86 -12.59 6.77
N LEU A 8 28.81 -13.75 7.43
CA LEU A 8 28.90 -13.81 8.88
C LEU A 8 30.27 -13.33 9.40
N ASN A 9 31.35 -13.63 8.69
CA ASN A 9 32.70 -13.15 9.04
C ASN A 9 32.83 -11.63 8.90
N ALA A 10 32.30 -11.06 7.81
CA ALA A 10 32.30 -9.61 7.60
C ALA A 10 31.44 -8.91 8.66
N MET A 11 30.24 -9.43 8.94
CA MET A 11 29.36 -8.93 10.01
C MET A 11 30.04 -9.00 11.38
N ASN A 12 30.72 -10.10 11.70
CA ASN A 12 31.44 -10.24 12.97
C ASN A 12 32.54 -9.17 13.11
N THR A 13 33.28 -8.90 12.03
CA THR A 13 34.31 -7.84 12.01
C THR A 13 33.71 -6.46 12.28
N VAL A 14 32.57 -6.14 11.64
CA VAL A 14 31.87 -4.87 11.85
C VAL A 14 31.39 -4.75 13.30
N LEU A 15 30.72 -5.77 13.83
CA LEU A 15 30.19 -5.72 15.18
C LEU A 15 31.29 -5.68 16.25
N GLU A 16 32.43 -6.34 16.05
CA GLU A 16 33.59 -6.26 16.94
C GLU A 16 34.19 -4.85 16.98
N ARG A 17 34.12 -4.12 15.86
CA ARG A 17 34.63 -2.75 15.74
C ARG A 17 33.65 -1.71 16.30
N GLU A 18 32.35 -1.89 16.05
CA GLU A 18 31.34 -0.85 16.25
C GLU A 18 30.47 -1.05 17.50
N LEU A 19 30.40 -2.27 18.06
CA LEU A 19 29.66 -2.53 19.30
C LEU A 19 30.59 -2.70 20.49
N ASP A 20 30.46 -1.79 21.46
CA ASP A 20 31.17 -1.88 22.73
C ASP A 20 30.92 -3.22 23.42
N GLY A 21 31.99 -3.88 23.84
CA GLY A 21 31.92 -5.14 24.58
C GLY A 21 31.44 -6.34 23.78
N PHE A 22 31.40 -6.27 22.44
CA PHE A 22 31.02 -7.39 21.57
C PHE A 22 31.78 -8.68 21.89
N GLN A 23 31.06 -9.81 21.91
CA GLN A 23 31.62 -11.15 22.14
C GLN A 23 31.32 -12.11 21.00
N SER A 24 30.06 -12.18 20.55
CA SER A 24 29.61 -13.13 19.54
C SER A 24 28.25 -12.78 18.95
N ILE A 25 28.01 -13.22 17.71
CA ILE A 25 26.66 -13.32 17.12
C ILE A 25 26.06 -14.67 17.52
N GLU A 26 25.00 -14.65 18.33
CA GLU A 26 24.28 -15.84 18.77
C GLU A 26 23.26 -16.32 17.74
N GLU A 27 22.72 -15.39 16.94
CA GLU A 27 21.76 -15.68 15.87
C GLU A 27 21.80 -14.61 14.78
N CYS A 28 21.69 -15.03 13.53
CA CYS A 28 21.46 -14.17 12.38
C CYS A 28 20.39 -14.82 11.50
N GLN A 29 19.19 -14.25 11.51
CA GLN A 29 18.04 -14.77 10.78
C GLN A 29 17.53 -13.72 9.79
N GLN A 30 17.53 -14.05 8.50
CA GLN A 30 16.84 -13.24 7.50
C GLN A 30 15.33 -13.33 7.73
N LEU A 31 14.68 -12.18 7.80
CA LEU A 31 13.23 -12.08 7.87
C LEU A 31 12.65 -12.19 6.45
N THR A 32 11.52 -12.86 6.31
CA THR A 32 10.83 -13.02 5.02
C THR A 32 9.87 -11.87 4.70
N ALA A 33 9.93 -10.78 5.48
CA ALA A 33 9.12 -9.58 5.30
C ALA A 33 9.95 -8.49 4.63
N GLY A 34 9.37 -7.82 3.63
CA GLY A 34 10.06 -6.81 2.80
C GLY A 34 10.29 -7.33 1.37
N ALA A 35 9.89 -6.56 0.37
CA ALA A 35 9.98 -6.93 -1.04
C ALA A 35 11.20 -6.33 -1.76
N SER A 36 11.74 -5.21 -1.24
CA SER A 36 12.81 -4.41 -1.87
C SER A 36 14.19 -4.64 -1.24
N GLN A 37 14.26 -4.89 0.07
CA GLN A 37 15.51 -4.93 0.86
C GLN A 37 15.59 -6.19 1.73
N GLU A 38 16.81 -6.67 1.99
CA GLU A 38 17.04 -7.75 2.95
C GLU A 38 17.02 -7.18 4.38
N THR A 39 16.21 -7.78 5.25
CA THR A 39 16.21 -7.45 6.68
C THR A 39 16.59 -8.69 7.49
N TYR A 40 17.56 -8.54 8.39
CA TYR A 40 18.02 -9.60 9.28
C TYR A 40 17.73 -9.23 10.73
N ARG A 41 17.26 -10.21 11.52
CA ARG A 41 17.30 -10.14 12.98
C ARG A 41 18.63 -10.70 13.46
N LEU A 42 19.35 -9.89 14.23
CA LEU A 42 20.59 -10.28 14.89
C LEU A 42 20.36 -10.39 16.40
N ARG A 43 20.94 -11.42 17.00
CA ARG A 43 21.04 -11.60 18.45
C ARG A 43 22.52 -11.63 18.79
N VAL A 44 22.95 -10.64 19.55
CA VAL A 44 24.37 -10.34 19.77
C VAL A 44 24.66 -10.37 21.25
N LYS A 45 25.70 -11.12 21.62
CA LYS A 45 26.21 -11.14 22.99
C LYS A 45 27.29 -10.09 23.16
N THR A 46 27.14 -9.30 24.21
CA THR A 46 28.11 -8.31 24.69
C THR A 46 28.50 -8.65 26.14
N ASP A 47 29.49 -7.95 26.68
CA ASP A 47 29.84 -8.03 28.11
C ASP A 47 28.71 -7.58 29.05
N GLN A 48 27.76 -6.77 28.56
CA GLN A 48 26.56 -6.34 29.28
C GLN A 48 25.38 -7.31 29.15
N GLY A 49 25.47 -8.32 28.28
CA GLY A 49 24.40 -9.30 28.05
C GLY A 49 24.03 -9.45 26.57
N GLU A 50 22.89 -10.07 26.33
CA GLU A 50 22.37 -10.34 24.97
C GLU A 50 21.43 -9.22 24.50
N ASN A 51 21.71 -8.66 23.32
CA ASN A 51 20.95 -7.59 22.69
C ASN A 51 20.41 -8.03 21.32
N ARG A 52 19.34 -7.39 20.85
CA ARG A 52 18.74 -7.62 19.53
C ARG A 52 18.91 -6.41 18.63
N TYR A 53 19.21 -6.66 17.37
CA TYR A 53 19.33 -5.63 16.33
C TYR A 53 18.61 -6.05 15.06
N ALA A 54 18.20 -5.06 14.27
CA ALA A 54 17.77 -5.25 12.89
C ALA A 54 18.88 -4.74 11.95
N PHE A 55 19.20 -5.53 10.93
CA PHE A 55 20.17 -5.15 9.90
C PHE A 55 19.47 -5.10 8.55
N ARG A 56 19.39 -3.90 7.96
CA ARG A 56 18.74 -3.64 6.66
C ARG A 56 19.82 -3.46 5.59
N ARG A 57 19.67 -4.13 4.45
CA ARG A 57 20.71 -4.22 3.41
C ARG A 57 20.15 -4.39 2.01
N SER A 58 20.84 -3.83 1.02
CA SER A 58 20.61 -4.12 -0.39
C SER A 58 21.18 -5.49 -0.77
N PRO A 59 20.48 -6.27 -1.61
CA PRO A 59 21.05 -7.48 -2.20
C PRO A 59 22.36 -7.15 -2.91
N THR A 60 23.39 -7.99 -2.73
CA THR A 60 24.76 -7.78 -3.22
C THR A 60 24.94 -7.80 -4.74
N SER A 61 23.88 -8.01 -5.53
CA SER A 61 23.97 -8.17 -6.98
C SER A 61 23.64 -6.93 -7.80
N GLU A 62 23.20 -5.84 -7.18
CA GLU A 62 22.97 -4.56 -7.86
C GLU A 62 23.93 -3.52 -7.26
N ASN A 63 24.49 -2.64 -8.10
CA ASN A 63 25.58 -1.70 -7.79
C ASN A 63 25.21 -0.60 -6.76
N GLY A 64 24.56 -0.94 -5.64
CA GLY A 64 24.12 -0.01 -4.59
C GLY A 64 23.21 1.11 -5.08
N ALA A 65 22.83 1.10 -6.37
CA ALA A 65 21.98 2.10 -6.97
C ALA A 65 20.59 1.93 -6.39
N PRO A 66 19.96 2.99 -5.88
CA PRO A 66 18.59 2.91 -5.40
C PRO A 66 17.69 2.35 -6.51
N ILE A 67 16.71 1.53 -6.14
CA ILE A 67 15.62 1.17 -7.04
C ILE A 67 15.00 2.48 -7.53
N PRO A 68 14.77 2.68 -8.85
CA PRO A 68 14.21 3.92 -9.36
C PRO A 68 12.96 4.35 -8.57
N GLY A 69 13.01 5.54 -7.97
CA GLY A 69 11.94 6.08 -7.13
C GLY A 69 12.07 5.81 -5.63
N GLN A 70 13.09 5.06 -5.16
CA GLN A 70 13.40 4.87 -3.74
C GLN A 70 14.62 5.67 -3.30
N VAL A 71 14.69 6.02 -2.02
CA VAL A 71 15.90 6.59 -1.41
C VAL A 71 16.93 5.50 -1.11
N GLY A 72 18.21 5.83 -1.23
CA GLY A 72 19.29 4.90 -0.87
C GLY A 72 19.35 4.64 0.64
N LEU A 73 19.87 3.47 1.06
CA LEU A 73 19.94 3.05 2.46
C LEU A 73 20.72 4.02 3.37
N ALA A 74 21.75 4.69 2.84
CA ALA A 74 22.49 5.73 3.57
C ALA A 74 21.61 6.97 3.84
N THR A 75 20.80 7.38 2.87
CA THR A 75 19.81 8.45 3.04
C THR A 75 18.73 8.02 4.03
N GLU A 76 18.23 6.78 3.96
CA GLU A 76 17.27 6.24 4.93
C GLU A 76 17.83 6.28 6.37
N ALA A 77 19.05 5.81 6.59
CA ALA A 77 19.71 5.88 7.90
C ALA A 77 19.83 7.33 8.41
N LYS A 78 20.19 8.27 7.52
CA LYS A 78 20.27 9.69 7.86
C LYS A 78 18.90 10.28 8.22
N LEU A 79 17.85 9.90 7.51
CA LEU A 79 16.47 10.33 7.79
C LEU A 79 15.98 9.82 9.15
N LEU A 80 16.27 8.56 9.49
CA LEU A 80 15.97 8.01 10.82
C LEU A 80 16.67 8.81 11.93
N GLN A 81 17.95 9.14 11.76
CA GLN A 81 18.68 9.97 12.73
C GLN A 81 18.11 11.40 12.86
N LEU A 82 17.62 11.99 11.77
CA LEU A 82 16.96 13.30 11.81
C LEU A 82 15.59 13.21 12.51
N ALA A 83 14.83 12.16 12.23
CA ALA A 83 13.53 11.90 12.85
C ALA A 83 13.67 11.69 14.36
N GLU A 84 14.65 10.90 14.80
CA GLU A 84 14.96 10.69 16.22
C GLU A 84 15.27 12.02 16.93
N LYS A 85 16.09 12.88 16.31
CA LYS A 85 16.40 14.23 16.84
C LYS A 85 15.18 15.14 16.92
N ALA A 86 14.21 14.96 16.03
CA ALA A 86 12.92 15.65 16.08
C ALA A 86 11.93 15.04 17.10
N GLY A 87 12.36 14.02 17.85
CA GLY A 87 11.55 13.32 18.84
C GLY A 87 10.53 12.35 18.25
N ILE A 88 10.64 12.03 16.96
CA ILE A 88 9.77 11.06 16.31
C ILE A 88 10.21 9.67 16.74
N PRO A 89 9.28 8.79 17.17
CA PRO A 89 9.61 7.42 17.52
C PRO A 89 10.09 6.67 16.27
N VAL A 90 11.35 6.27 16.25
CA VAL A 90 11.99 5.49 15.18
C VAL A 90 13.03 4.53 15.80
N PRO A 91 13.44 3.46 15.11
CA PRO A 91 14.57 2.66 15.55
C PRO A 91 15.87 3.48 15.51
N GLY A 92 16.61 3.53 16.62
CA GLY A 92 17.91 4.19 16.67
C GLY A 92 18.90 3.53 15.71
N VAL A 93 19.52 4.31 14.83
CA VAL A 93 20.56 3.82 13.92
C VAL A 93 21.84 3.62 14.72
N VAL A 94 22.33 2.39 14.76
CA VAL A 94 23.53 2.00 15.50
C VAL A 94 24.77 2.20 14.64
N TYR A 95 24.73 1.76 13.39
CA TYR A 95 25.88 1.84 12.49
C TYR A 95 25.42 1.87 11.03
N LEU A 96 26.03 2.74 10.20
CA LEU A 96 25.83 2.78 8.76
C LEU A 96 27.04 2.12 8.10
N LEU A 97 26.80 1.15 7.20
CA LEU A 97 27.89 0.45 6.52
C LEU A 97 28.70 1.39 5.62
N GLU A 98 30.01 1.14 5.60
CA GLU A 98 30.97 1.74 4.69
C GLU A 98 31.39 0.73 3.62
N ASP A 99 31.93 1.21 2.50
CA ASP A 99 32.39 0.34 1.40
C ASP A 99 33.45 -0.68 1.86
N SER A 100 34.26 -0.32 2.87
CA SER A 100 35.28 -1.20 3.47
C SER A 100 34.71 -2.35 4.30
N ASP A 101 33.42 -2.38 4.59
CA ASP A 101 32.79 -3.43 5.41
C ASP A 101 32.51 -4.71 4.62
N GLU A 102 32.68 -4.70 3.29
CA GLU A 102 32.44 -5.84 2.39
C GLU A 102 31.03 -6.45 2.50
N LEU A 103 30.10 -5.71 3.10
CA LEU A 103 28.69 -6.05 3.25
C LEU A 103 27.79 -5.26 2.29
N GLY A 104 28.34 -4.46 1.38
CA GLY A 104 27.54 -3.61 0.49
C GLY A 104 26.79 -2.51 1.26
N SER A 105 25.74 -1.94 0.67
CA SER A 105 24.98 -0.87 1.30
C SER A 105 23.99 -1.41 2.33
N GLY A 106 23.97 -0.81 3.51
CA GLY A 106 23.06 -1.20 4.60
C GLY A 106 23.36 -0.47 5.89
N PHE A 107 22.54 -0.71 6.90
CA PHE A 107 22.74 -0.14 8.23
C PHE A 107 22.18 -1.09 9.30
N LEU A 108 22.78 -1.01 10.49
CA LEU A 108 22.36 -1.67 11.71
C LEU A 108 21.53 -0.69 12.53
N MET A 109 20.40 -1.15 13.06
CA MET A 109 19.53 -0.36 13.92
C MET A 109 19.04 -1.17 15.12
N GLN A 110 18.56 -0.45 16.13
CA GLN A 110 17.95 -1.03 17.31
C GLN A 110 16.77 -1.95 16.93
N TRP A 111 16.66 -3.08 17.62
CA TRP A 111 15.43 -3.88 17.59
C TRP A 111 14.39 -3.26 18.53
N LEU A 112 13.20 -2.97 17.98
CA LEU A 112 12.03 -2.55 18.75
C LEU A 112 10.98 -3.66 18.73
N ASP A 113 10.30 -3.84 19.86
CA ASP A 113 9.17 -4.76 19.97
C ASP A 113 7.85 -3.99 19.83
N GLY A 114 6.89 -4.57 19.12
CA GLY A 114 5.56 -4.03 18.94
C GLY A 114 4.80 -4.72 17.81
N GLU A 115 3.54 -4.36 17.63
CA GLU A 115 2.71 -4.86 16.55
C GLU A 115 2.85 -3.98 15.30
N THR A 116 3.09 -4.60 14.14
CA THR A 116 3.16 -3.93 12.83
C THR A 116 2.08 -4.39 11.85
N LEU A 117 1.38 -5.49 12.16
CA LEU A 117 0.31 -5.98 11.30
C LEU A 117 -0.95 -5.14 11.52
N GLY A 118 -1.26 -4.26 10.57
CA GLY A 118 -2.41 -3.34 10.70
C GLY A 118 -3.76 -4.03 10.99
N GLN A 119 -3.97 -5.26 10.49
CA GLN A 119 -5.14 -6.07 10.84
C GLN A 119 -5.18 -6.41 12.35
N ARG A 120 -4.04 -6.69 12.97
CA ARG A 120 -3.93 -6.95 14.42
C ARG A 120 -4.04 -5.64 15.21
N ILE A 121 -3.44 -4.54 14.73
CA ILE A 121 -3.56 -3.21 15.35
C ILE A 121 -5.03 -2.83 15.57
N VAL A 122 -5.88 -2.99 14.55
CA VAL A 122 -7.29 -2.60 14.63
C VAL A 122 -8.22 -3.62 15.32
N ARG A 123 -7.69 -4.76 15.79
CA ARG A 123 -8.49 -5.86 16.39
C ARG A 123 -8.00 -6.36 17.75
N SER A 124 -6.71 -6.22 18.05
CA SER A 124 -6.10 -6.76 19.27
C SER A 124 -6.69 -6.12 20.53
N GLU A 125 -7.02 -6.93 21.53
CA GLU A 125 -7.51 -6.43 22.81
C GLU A 125 -6.40 -5.73 23.62
N ALA A 126 -5.15 -6.19 23.49
CA ALA A 126 -4.00 -5.55 24.14
C ALA A 126 -3.85 -4.07 23.76
N LEU A 127 -4.21 -3.73 22.52
CA LEU A 127 -4.14 -2.36 22.01
C LEU A 127 -5.45 -1.58 22.18
N ALA A 128 -6.50 -2.15 22.77
CA ALA A 128 -7.81 -1.49 22.86
C ALA A 128 -7.75 -0.17 23.65
N GLY A 129 -6.91 -0.09 24.69
CA GLY A 129 -6.77 1.11 25.51
C GLY A 129 -6.06 2.26 24.80
N ILE A 130 -5.06 1.96 23.97
CA ILE A 130 -4.27 2.97 23.25
C ILE A 130 -4.88 3.36 21.91
N ARG A 131 -5.62 2.44 21.26
CA ARG A 131 -6.15 2.60 19.89
C ARG A 131 -6.87 3.95 19.65
N PRO A 132 -7.75 4.45 20.54
CA PRO A 132 -8.43 5.73 20.31
C PRO A 132 -7.49 6.95 20.24
N GLN A 133 -6.28 6.85 20.77
CA GLN A 133 -5.31 7.94 20.79
C GLN A 133 -4.39 7.94 19.56
N LEU A 134 -4.35 6.85 18.81
CA LEU A 134 -3.39 6.64 17.72
C LEU A 134 -3.55 7.66 16.58
N ALA A 135 -4.78 8.07 16.24
CA ALA A 135 -4.99 9.07 15.19
C ALA A 135 -4.38 10.42 15.56
N ARG A 136 -4.59 10.87 16.81
CA ARG A 136 -3.99 12.11 17.32
C ARG A 136 -2.47 12.01 17.42
N GLN A 137 -1.93 10.86 17.85
CA GLN A 137 -0.48 10.59 17.85
C GLN A 137 0.11 10.61 16.43
N CYS A 138 -0.59 10.07 15.43
CA CYS A 138 -0.16 10.15 14.04
C CYS A 138 -0.08 11.60 13.56
N GLY A 139 -1.06 12.44 13.93
CA GLY A 139 -1.06 13.86 13.61
C GLY A 139 0.15 14.58 14.19
N ASP A 140 0.43 14.36 15.47
CA ASP A 140 1.60 14.93 16.16
C ASP A 140 2.93 14.45 15.55
N VAL A 141 3.06 13.16 15.25
CA VAL A 141 4.25 12.59 14.58
C VAL A 141 4.47 13.22 13.21
N LEU A 142 3.43 13.33 12.39
CA LEU A 142 3.50 13.94 11.06
C LEU A 142 3.81 15.44 11.15
N ALA A 143 3.26 16.16 12.13
CA ALA A 143 3.59 17.56 12.35
C ALA A 143 5.08 17.76 12.64
N ARG A 144 5.67 16.91 13.49
CA ARG A 144 7.11 16.92 13.78
C ARG A 144 7.95 16.55 12.56
N LEU A 145 7.53 15.53 11.81
CA LEU A 145 8.18 15.12 10.56
C LEU A 145 8.25 16.28 9.56
N HIS A 146 7.12 16.92 9.32
CA HIS A 146 7.00 17.99 8.34
C HIS A 146 7.68 19.30 8.77
N ALA A 147 8.15 19.38 10.02
CA ALA A 147 8.94 20.49 10.55
C ALA A 147 10.46 20.23 10.51
N ILE A 148 10.91 19.04 10.11
CA ILE A 148 12.34 18.73 10.00
C ILE A 148 12.98 19.59 8.90
N GLU A 149 13.96 20.39 9.30
CA GLU A 149 14.84 21.10 8.37
C GLU A 149 15.93 20.15 7.88
N ILE A 150 16.09 20.06 6.55
CA ILE A 150 17.05 19.16 5.91
C ILE A 150 18.17 19.99 5.29
N ASP A 151 19.42 19.58 5.53
CA ASP A 151 20.59 20.20 4.89
C ASP A 151 20.63 19.93 3.37
N GLU A 152 21.34 20.79 2.63
CA GLU A 152 21.41 20.70 1.16
C GLU A 152 21.94 19.35 0.66
N THR A 153 22.82 18.69 1.42
CA THR A 153 23.42 17.41 1.02
C THR A 153 22.40 16.28 1.10
N THR A 154 21.61 16.24 2.17
CA THR A 154 20.54 15.27 2.35
C THR A 154 19.40 15.55 1.36
N ALA A 155 19.03 16.82 1.18
CA ALA A 155 17.99 17.21 0.23
C ALA A 155 18.35 16.85 -1.23
N ALA A 156 19.62 16.95 -1.62
CA ALA A 156 20.09 16.55 -2.96
C ALA A 156 19.91 15.04 -3.26
N ASN A 157 19.76 14.21 -2.22
CA ASN A 157 19.52 12.77 -2.35
C ASN A 157 18.03 12.40 -2.26
N LEU A 158 17.13 13.40 -2.21
CA LEU A 158 15.69 13.20 -2.13
C LEU A 158 15.01 13.69 -3.42
N PRO A 159 14.02 12.96 -3.96
CA PRO A 159 13.14 13.50 -4.98
C PRO A 159 12.45 14.76 -4.45
N THR A 160 12.28 15.77 -5.30
CA THR A 160 11.42 16.93 -5.01
C THR A 160 10.29 16.91 -6.01
N VAL A 161 9.06 16.80 -5.52
CA VAL A 161 7.89 16.60 -6.38
C VAL A 161 6.76 17.58 -6.04
N THR A 162 6.11 18.09 -7.07
CA THR A 162 4.87 18.86 -6.93
C THR A 162 3.66 17.91 -7.02
N PRO A 163 2.47 18.31 -6.54
CA PRO A 163 1.28 17.48 -6.73
C PRO A 163 1.00 17.20 -8.21
N GLU A 164 1.17 18.20 -9.07
CA GLU A 164 1.00 18.04 -10.53
C GLU A 164 1.95 17.00 -11.11
N ALA A 165 3.25 17.07 -10.76
CA ALA A 165 4.24 16.11 -11.22
C ALA A 165 3.90 14.69 -10.75
N LEU A 166 3.49 14.52 -9.48
CA LEU A 166 3.08 13.21 -8.95
C LEU A 166 1.89 12.62 -9.70
N VAL A 167 0.87 13.44 -9.99
CA VAL A 167 -0.31 12.99 -10.75
C VAL A 167 0.11 12.59 -12.15
N GLN A 168 0.92 13.40 -12.83
CA GLN A 168 1.36 13.15 -14.19
C GLN A 168 2.25 11.89 -14.29
N GLU A 169 3.24 11.75 -13.40
CA GLU A 169 4.12 10.57 -13.33
C GLU A 169 3.32 9.29 -13.06
N THR A 170 2.37 9.34 -12.13
CA THR A 170 1.51 8.18 -11.82
C THR A 170 0.61 7.83 -13.01
N TRP A 171 0.07 8.85 -13.70
CA TRP A 171 -0.77 8.63 -14.88
C TRP A 171 0.04 8.07 -16.06
N ASP A 172 1.26 8.54 -16.26
CA ASP A 172 2.16 8.04 -17.29
C ASP A 172 2.61 6.60 -16.99
N ALA A 173 2.88 6.27 -15.73
CA ALA A 173 3.15 4.88 -15.31
C ALA A 173 1.97 3.94 -15.64
N TYR A 174 0.73 4.41 -15.48
CA TYR A 174 -0.45 3.65 -15.92
C TYR A 174 -0.51 3.49 -17.44
N ARG A 175 -0.23 4.54 -18.22
CA ARG A 175 -0.29 4.48 -19.69
C ARG A 175 0.69 3.46 -20.26
N VAL A 176 1.84 3.25 -19.62
CA VAL A 176 2.81 2.20 -19.99
C VAL A 176 2.22 0.79 -19.86
N LEU A 177 1.22 0.58 -19.02
CA LEU A 177 0.57 -0.72 -18.84
C LEU A 177 -0.28 -1.15 -20.04
N ASP A 178 -0.62 -0.22 -20.93
CA ASP A 178 -1.40 -0.44 -22.16
C ASP A 178 -2.70 -1.23 -21.94
N ILE A 179 -3.51 -0.77 -20.97
CA ILE A 179 -4.82 -1.33 -20.64
C ILE A 179 -5.87 -0.21 -20.50
N PRO A 180 -7.13 -0.41 -20.94
CA PRO A 180 -8.15 0.62 -20.84
C PRO A 180 -8.90 0.52 -19.50
N VAL A 181 -8.50 1.32 -18.52
CA VAL A 181 -9.17 1.47 -17.22
C VAL A 181 -9.72 2.90 -17.08
N PRO A 182 -10.90 3.20 -17.65
CA PRO A 182 -11.44 4.57 -17.72
C PRO A 182 -11.54 5.31 -16.39
N MET A 183 -11.79 4.62 -15.27
CA MET A 183 -11.87 5.28 -13.95
C MET A 183 -10.52 5.87 -13.51
N ILE A 184 -9.40 5.27 -13.91
CA ILE A 184 -8.05 5.80 -13.65
C ILE A 184 -7.85 7.09 -14.45
N ASP A 185 -8.22 7.10 -15.74
CA ASP A 185 -8.14 8.29 -16.59
C ASP A 185 -9.03 9.44 -16.06
N PHE A 186 -10.24 9.12 -15.60
CA PHE A 186 -11.16 10.07 -14.96
C PHE A 186 -10.54 10.68 -13.69
N ALA A 187 -10.01 9.85 -12.80
CA ALA A 187 -9.40 10.30 -11.54
C ALA A 187 -8.16 11.17 -11.78
N ALA A 188 -7.29 10.79 -12.74
CA ALA A 188 -6.11 11.57 -13.10
C ALA A 188 -6.49 12.98 -13.56
N ARG A 189 -7.51 13.10 -14.42
CA ARG A 189 -7.99 14.40 -14.89
C ARG A 189 -8.61 15.23 -13.78
N TRP A 190 -9.45 14.62 -12.95
CA TRP A 190 -10.00 15.33 -11.80
C TRP A 190 -8.88 15.87 -10.91
N LEU A 191 -7.84 15.08 -10.64
CA LEU A 191 -6.69 15.52 -9.85
C LEU A 191 -5.95 16.71 -10.51
N LEU A 192 -5.69 16.66 -11.82
CA LEU A 192 -5.05 17.78 -12.53
C LEU A 192 -5.91 19.05 -12.55
N GLU A 193 -7.23 18.90 -12.59
CA GLU A 193 -8.19 20.03 -12.57
C GLU A 193 -8.41 20.61 -11.16
N ASN A 194 -8.00 19.89 -10.10
CA ASN A 194 -8.25 20.25 -8.69
C ASN A 194 -6.94 20.28 -7.85
N LEU A 195 -5.83 20.70 -8.45
CA LEU A 195 -4.53 20.77 -7.76
C LEU A 195 -4.58 21.71 -6.53
N PRO A 196 -3.98 21.31 -5.39
CA PRO A 196 -3.87 22.17 -4.21
C PRO A 196 -3.15 23.48 -4.53
N GLN A 197 -3.71 24.61 -4.08
CA GLN A 197 -3.15 25.94 -4.37
C GLN A 197 -2.04 26.38 -3.41
N ASN A 198 -2.05 25.86 -2.17
CA ASN A 198 -1.18 26.31 -1.08
C ASN A 198 -0.25 25.19 -0.59
N THR A 199 0.52 24.59 -1.50
CA THR A 199 1.44 23.50 -1.15
C THR A 199 2.65 24.02 -0.39
N ARG A 200 3.10 23.25 0.61
CA ARG A 200 4.41 23.44 1.25
C ARG A 200 5.42 22.45 0.68
N ARG A 201 6.71 22.73 0.87
CA ARG A 201 7.81 21.83 0.54
C ARG A 201 8.47 21.37 1.83
N THR A 202 8.03 20.25 2.35
CA THR A 202 8.56 19.65 3.58
C THR A 202 9.10 18.27 3.28
N LEU A 203 9.83 17.70 4.23
CA LEU A 203 10.01 16.27 4.25
C LEU A 203 8.63 15.59 4.35
N VAL A 204 8.40 14.57 3.53
CA VAL A 204 7.22 13.69 3.63
C VAL A 204 7.69 12.26 3.59
N HIS A 205 7.08 11.42 4.43
CA HIS A 205 7.40 10.00 4.53
C HIS A 205 7.04 9.24 3.24
N GLY A 206 5.94 9.63 2.60
CA GLY A 206 5.48 9.08 1.32
C GLY A 206 4.73 7.75 1.43
N ASP A 207 5.00 6.94 2.47
CA ASP A 207 4.23 5.74 2.81
C ASP A 207 3.77 5.71 4.30
N PHE A 208 3.34 6.85 4.85
CA PHE A 208 2.85 6.89 6.25
C PHE A 208 1.47 6.23 6.38
N ARG A 209 1.44 4.96 6.77
CA ARG A 209 0.21 4.15 6.91
C ARG A 209 0.30 3.19 8.07
N ASN A 210 -0.85 2.68 8.52
CA ASN A 210 -0.96 1.73 9.65
C ASN A 210 0.05 0.56 9.57
N GLY A 211 0.26 -0.03 8.38
CA GLY A 211 1.22 -1.13 8.21
C GLY A 211 2.72 -0.77 8.32
N ASN A 212 3.04 0.52 8.46
CA ASN A 212 4.40 1.04 8.66
C ASN A 212 4.55 1.72 10.04
N LEU A 213 3.58 1.53 10.92
CA LEU A 213 3.66 1.93 12.32
C LEU A 213 3.89 0.68 13.17
N MET A 214 4.78 0.80 14.15
CA MET A 214 4.93 -0.18 15.22
C MET A 214 4.25 0.36 16.47
N ILE A 215 3.39 -0.45 17.08
CA ILE A 215 2.51 -0.03 18.17
C ILE A 215 2.57 -1.03 19.33
N ASP A 216 2.67 -0.53 20.56
CA ASP A 216 2.51 -1.29 21.80
C ASP A 216 1.43 -0.65 22.69
N GLU A 217 1.28 -1.09 23.95
CA GLU A 217 0.27 -0.53 24.87
C GLU A 217 0.53 0.94 25.24
N SER A 218 1.72 1.49 24.97
CA SER A 218 2.10 2.87 25.25
C SER A 218 1.82 3.83 24.09
N GLY A 219 1.77 3.34 22.84
CA GLY A 219 1.51 4.16 21.67
C GLY A 219 2.30 3.73 20.45
N ILE A 220 2.54 4.70 19.56
CA ILE A 220 3.46 4.53 18.42
C ILE A 220 4.89 4.49 18.95
N VAL A 221 5.56 3.35 18.79
CA VAL A 221 6.95 3.15 19.21
C VAL A 221 7.94 3.21 18.05
N ALA A 222 7.47 3.09 16.80
CA ALA A 222 8.30 3.33 15.61
C ALA A 222 7.48 3.73 14.38
N VAL A 223 8.02 4.66 13.61
CA VAL A 223 7.67 4.88 12.19
C VAL A 223 8.72 4.17 11.33
N LEU A 224 8.25 3.27 10.47
CA LEU A 224 9.09 2.36 9.68
C LEU A 224 9.00 2.68 8.19
N ASP A 225 9.96 2.14 7.43
CA ASP A 225 9.94 2.08 5.96
C ASP A 225 9.95 3.45 5.26
N TRP A 226 11.11 4.09 5.32
CA TRP A 226 11.32 5.45 4.81
C TRP A 226 11.76 5.47 3.33
N GLU A 227 11.62 4.36 2.61
CA GLU A 227 12.15 4.20 1.24
C GLU A 227 11.49 5.13 0.21
N LEU A 228 10.27 5.61 0.47
CA LEU A 228 9.52 6.53 -0.40
C LEU A 228 9.59 8.00 0.06
N THR A 229 10.53 8.32 0.96
CA THR A 229 10.71 9.67 1.49
C THR A 229 11.10 10.64 0.38
N GLN A 230 10.51 11.83 0.40
CA GLN A 230 10.76 12.87 -0.60
C GLN A 230 10.52 14.26 -0.01
N ILE A 231 10.82 15.30 -0.79
CA ILE A 231 10.37 16.67 -0.53
C ILE A 231 9.07 16.91 -1.30
N GLY A 232 8.00 17.26 -0.59
CA GLY A 232 6.68 17.45 -1.21
C GLY A 232 5.67 18.10 -0.27
N ASP A 233 4.40 18.02 -0.67
CA ASP A 233 3.28 18.55 0.11
C ASP A 233 3.00 17.64 1.34
N PRO A 234 3.08 18.17 2.57
CA PRO A 234 2.84 17.41 3.79
C PRO A 234 1.43 16.81 3.91
N VAL A 235 0.42 17.37 3.23
CA VAL A 235 -0.94 16.83 3.31
C VAL A 235 -1.04 15.44 2.64
N ARG A 236 -0.06 15.09 1.78
CA ARG A 236 0.07 13.75 1.20
C ARG A 236 0.07 12.65 2.26
N ASP A 237 0.86 12.78 3.32
CA ASP A 237 0.97 11.73 4.35
C ASP A 237 -0.32 11.60 5.17
N LEU A 238 -1.00 12.72 5.45
CA LEU A 238 -2.29 12.75 6.14
C LEU A 238 -3.39 12.06 5.29
N GLY A 239 -3.46 12.41 4.00
CA GLY A 239 -4.40 11.82 3.06
C GLY A 239 -4.11 10.35 2.81
N TRP A 240 -2.82 9.98 2.73
CA TRP A 240 -2.39 8.59 2.54
C TRP A 240 -2.82 7.69 3.68
N LEU A 241 -2.60 8.11 4.93
CA LEU A 241 -3.07 7.37 6.12
C LEU A 241 -4.60 7.16 6.13
N CYS A 242 -5.34 8.04 5.46
CA CYS A 242 -6.78 7.97 5.33
C CYS A 242 -7.27 7.02 4.22
N VAL A 243 -6.41 6.48 3.36
CA VAL A 243 -6.83 5.58 2.27
C VAL A 243 -7.45 4.28 2.83
N ASN A 244 -8.52 3.80 2.21
CA ASN A 244 -9.33 2.68 2.72
C ASN A 244 -8.56 1.35 2.81
N SER A 245 -7.59 1.14 1.92
CA SER A 245 -6.63 0.01 1.96
C SER A 245 -5.96 -0.18 3.33
N TRP A 246 -5.80 0.89 4.10
CA TRP A 246 -5.10 0.91 5.39
C TRP A 246 -6.04 0.82 6.60
N ARG A 247 -7.36 0.68 6.36
CA ARG A 247 -8.38 0.61 7.41
C ARG A 247 -8.73 -0.83 7.83
N PHE A 248 -8.29 -1.84 7.07
CA PHE A 248 -8.47 -3.28 7.37
C PHE A 248 -9.93 -3.68 7.70
N GLY A 249 -10.88 -3.08 6.99
CA GLY A 249 -12.32 -3.33 7.15
C GLY A 249 -13.01 -2.44 8.20
N LYS A 250 -12.31 -1.48 8.81
CA LYS A 250 -12.87 -0.48 9.74
C LYS A 250 -13.19 0.82 9.01
N ASP A 251 -14.11 0.75 8.06
CA ASP A 251 -14.42 1.85 7.13
C ASP A 251 -14.95 3.13 7.79
N HIS A 252 -15.63 3.01 8.94
CA HIS A 252 -16.10 4.09 9.80
C HIS A 252 -15.00 4.79 10.60
N LEU A 253 -13.77 4.26 10.60
CA LEU A 253 -12.59 4.87 11.21
C LEU A 253 -11.60 5.24 10.10
N PRO A 254 -11.69 6.46 9.55
CA PRO A 254 -10.97 6.82 8.33
C PRO A 254 -9.45 6.80 8.49
N VAL A 255 -8.93 7.04 9.68
CA VAL A 255 -7.48 7.14 9.94
C VAL A 255 -6.94 5.79 10.35
N GLY A 256 -6.28 5.10 9.43
CA GLY A 256 -5.67 3.78 9.65
C GLY A 256 -6.63 2.68 10.14
N GLY A 257 -7.94 2.91 10.16
CA GLY A 257 -8.91 1.99 10.76
C GLY A 257 -8.97 2.04 12.29
N PHE A 258 -8.34 3.03 12.94
CA PHE A 258 -8.29 3.16 14.39
C PHE A 258 -8.76 4.51 14.95
N GLY A 259 -8.94 5.55 14.12
CA GLY A 259 -9.44 6.83 14.61
C GLY A 259 -10.09 7.73 13.56
N THR A 260 -10.43 8.94 13.98
CA THR A 260 -11.20 9.93 13.20
C THR A 260 -10.28 10.94 12.51
N ILE A 261 -10.78 11.60 11.45
CA ILE A 261 -10.02 12.66 10.77
C ILE A 261 -9.83 13.84 11.72
N GLU A 262 -10.85 14.12 12.53
CA GLU A 262 -10.86 15.19 13.53
C GLU A 262 -9.72 15.00 14.54
N ASP A 263 -9.52 13.79 15.06
CA ASP A 263 -8.41 13.50 15.98
C ASP A 263 -7.05 13.64 15.30
N LEU A 264 -6.92 13.18 14.04
CA LEU A 264 -5.70 13.30 13.26
C LEU A 264 -5.31 14.77 13.03
N LEU A 265 -6.27 15.58 12.57
CA LEU A 265 -6.03 16.99 12.28
C LEU A 265 -5.80 17.78 13.58
N ALA A 266 -6.49 17.45 14.67
CA ALA A 266 -6.26 18.09 15.97
C ALA A 266 -4.85 17.83 16.51
N GLY A 267 -4.34 16.60 16.38
CA GLY A 267 -2.96 16.28 16.76
C GLY A 267 -1.93 17.00 15.87
N TYR A 268 -2.23 17.11 14.57
CA TYR A 268 -1.37 17.80 13.63
C TYR A 268 -1.30 19.31 13.89
N GLU A 269 -2.46 19.95 14.09
CA GLU A 269 -2.59 21.38 14.32
C GLU A 269 -2.00 21.81 15.67
N GLU A 270 -2.17 21.01 16.73
CA GLU A 270 -1.60 21.31 18.06
C GLU A 270 -0.07 21.45 18.00
N THR A 271 0.59 20.58 17.24
CA THR A 271 2.05 20.55 17.18
C THR A 271 2.61 21.47 16.10
N SER A 272 1.96 21.59 14.94
CA SER A 272 2.44 22.41 13.82
C SER A 272 1.95 23.86 13.86
N GLY A 273 0.83 24.14 14.53
CA GLY A 273 0.10 25.40 14.42
C GLY A 273 -0.57 25.61 13.06
N ILE A 274 -0.67 24.57 12.23
CA ILE A 274 -1.19 24.65 10.85
C ILE A 274 -2.51 23.88 10.75
N THR A 275 -3.57 24.59 10.36
CA THR A 275 -4.85 23.99 9.99
C THR A 275 -4.78 23.44 8.56
N VAL A 276 -5.24 22.21 8.36
CA VAL A 276 -5.36 21.57 7.03
C VAL A 276 -6.80 21.69 6.55
N SER A 277 -6.99 22.12 5.31
CA SER A 277 -8.34 22.22 4.73
C SER A 277 -8.89 20.84 4.38
N GLU A 278 -10.22 20.71 4.42
CA GLU A 278 -10.91 19.48 3.99
C GLU A 278 -10.65 19.21 2.50
N GLU A 279 -10.57 20.26 1.67
CA GLU A 279 -10.30 20.19 0.24
C GLU A 279 -8.91 19.61 -0.06
N ASP A 280 -7.87 20.11 0.60
CA ASP A 280 -6.50 19.59 0.43
C ASP A 280 -6.43 18.13 0.89
N LEU A 281 -7.06 17.79 2.01
CA LEU A 281 -7.08 16.40 2.50
C LEU A 281 -7.83 15.50 1.53
N HIS A 282 -8.96 15.95 0.98
CA HIS A 282 -9.75 15.21 0.01
C HIS A 282 -8.96 14.95 -1.27
N PHE A 283 -8.26 15.96 -1.80
CA PHE A 283 -7.36 15.79 -2.94
C PHE A 283 -6.35 14.67 -2.68
N TRP A 284 -5.68 14.67 -1.52
CA TRP A 284 -4.68 13.66 -1.19
C TRP A 284 -5.26 12.27 -0.89
N GLN A 285 -6.51 12.17 -0.43
CA GLN A 285 -7.24 10.90 -0.33
C GLN A 285 -7.56 10.31 -1.71
N VAL A 286 -7.98 11.16 -2.65
CA VAL A 286 -8.20 10.77 -4.05
C VAL A 286 -6.88 10.35 -4.69
N PHE A 287 -5.83 11.15 -4.55
CA PHE A 287 -4.49 10.82 -5.08
C PHE A 287 -3.99 9.49 -4.51
N GLY A 288 -4.13 9.26 -3.21
CA GLY A 288 -3.73 7.99 -2.59
C GLY A 288 -4.46 6.79 -3.20
N SER A 289 -5.78 6.88 -3.35
CA SER A 289 -6.59 5.81 -3.97
C SER A 289 -6.23 5.60 -5.45
N PHE A 290 -6.03 6.70 -6.19
CA PHE A 290 -5.53 6.68 -7.57
C PHE A 290 -4.17 5.98 -7.64
N TRP A 291 -3.16 6.48 -6.93
CA TRP A 291 -1.81 5.93 -6.91
C TRP A 291 -1.79 4.44 -6.56
N TRP A 292 -2.52 4.02 -5.51
CA TRP A 292 -2.61 2.61 -5.12
C TRP A 292 -3.26 1.72 -6.20
N SER A 293 -4.22 2.27 -6.96
CA SER A 293 -4.84 1.58 -8.08
C SER A 293 -3.83 1.24 -9.19
N ILE A 294 -2.92 2.16 -9.50
CA ILE A 294 -1.85 1.93 -10.48
C ILE A 294 -0.77 1.00 -9.90
N THR A 295 -0.36 1.21 -8.64
CA THR A 295 0.66 0.39 -7.97
C THR A 295 0.28 -1.09 -7.96
N THR A 296 -0.98 -1.41 -7.67
CA THR A 296 -1.48 -2.78 -7.73
C THR A 296 -1.45 -3.35 -9.15
N LEU A 297 -1.85 -2.58 -10.17
CA LEU A 297 -1.74 -3.01 -11.58
C LEU A 297 -0.30 -3.27 -12.01
N ASN A 298 0.66 -2.43 -11.58
CA ASN A 298 2.09 -2.62 -11.82
C ASN A 298 2.60 -3.94 -11.21
N MET A 299 2.10 -4.35 -10.04
CA MET A 299 2.44 -5.67 -9.46
C MET A 299 1.97 -6.83 -10.35
N ALA A 300 0.80 -6.73 -10.98
CA ALA A 300 0.37 -7.72 -11.96
C ALA A 300 1.18 -7.64 -13.27
N HIS A 301 1.57 -6.44 -13.71
CA HIS A 301 2.39 -6.27 -14.91
C HIS A 301 3.77 -6.90 -14.76
N THR A 302 4.48 -6.61 -13.67
CA THR A 302 5.79 -7.23 -13.33
C THR A 302 5.73 -8.75 -13.17
N TRP A 303 4.55 -9.29 -12.81
CA TRP A 303 4.33 -10.74 -12.85
C TRP A 303 4.19 -11.26 -14.28
N ARG A 304 3.45 -10.54 -15.15
CA ARG A 304 3.25 -10.92 -16.57
C ARG A 304 4.54 -10.89 -17.38
N THR A 305 5.43 -9.94 -17.11
CA THR A 305 6.74 -9.83 -17.77
C THR A 305 7.74 -10.86 -17.25
N GLY A 306 7.46 -11.50 -16.12
CA GLY A 306 8.34 -12.45 -15.45
C GLY A 306 9.37 -11.82 -14.53
N ASP A 307 9.34 -10.49 -14.35
CA ASP A 307 10.29 -9.75 -13.51
C ASP A 307 10.16 -10.11 -12.03
N THR A 308 8.94 -10.41 -11.56
CA THR A 308 8.75 -10.92 -10.19
C THR A 308 7.69 -12.02 -10.14
N PRO A 309 8.07 -13.29 -10.34
CA PRO A 309 7.13 -14.40 -10.26
C PRO A 309 6.70 -14.63 -8.80
N SER A 310 5.39 -14.67 -8.56
CA SER A 310 4.79 -14.98 -7.26
C SER A 310 3.31 -15.37 -7.45
N LEU A 311 2.71 -16.03 -6.45
CA LEU A 311 1.29 -16.38 -6.51
C LEU A 311 0.41 -15.15 -6.18
N GLU A 312 0.94 -14.27 -5.34
CA GLU A 312 0.27 -13.12 -4.76
C GLU A 312 0.11 -11.98 -5.75
N ARG A 313 1.13 -11.66 -6.55
CA ARG A 313 1.13 -10.48 -7.44
C ARG A 313 -0.07 -10.38 -8.40
N PRO A 314 -0.49 -11.44 -9.13
CA PRO A 314 -1.67 -11.34 -9.98
C PRO A 314 -2.95 -11.10 -9.18
N VAL A 315 -3.05 -11.66 -7.96
CA VAL A 315 -4.18 -11.43 -7.06
C VAL A 315 -4.17 -10.00 -6.50
N ILE A 316 -2.99 -9.48 -6.16
CA ILE A 316 -2.82 -8.09 -5.71
C ILE A 316 -3.22 -7.12 -6.83
N GLY A 317 -2.91 -7.40 -8.10
CA GLY A 317 -3.36 -6.56 -9.20
C GLY A 317 -4.87 -6.44 -9.34
N ARG A 318 -5.62 -7.46 -8.91
CA ARG A 318 -7.10 -7.38 -8.85
C ARG A 318 -7.59 -6.44 -7.76
N ARG A 319 -6.76 -6.05 -6.78
CA ARG A 319 -7.09 -5.01 -5.79
C ARG A 319 -7.13 -3.60 -6.39
N SER A 320 -6.73 -3.42 -7.64
CA SER A 320 -6.94 -2.16 -8.36
C SER A 320 -8.41 -1.73 -8.36
N SER A 321 -9.36 -2.68 -8.42
CA SER A 321 -10.80 -2.38 -8.36
C SER A 321 -11.26 -1.89 -6.99
N GLU A 322 -10.59 -2.29 -5.89
CA GLU A 322 -10.83 -1.75 -4.54
C GLU A 322 -10.55 -0.24 -4.54
N ALA A 323 -9.35 0.13 -5.02
CA ALA A 323 -8.88 1.51 -5.05
C ALA A 323 -9.65 2.38 -6.06
N GLN A 324 -10.05 1.83 -7.21
CA GLN A 324 -10.95 2.50 -8.14
C GLN A 324 -12.32 2.78 -7.50
N MET A 325 -12.86 1.85 -6.71
CA MET A 325 -14.13 2.06 -6.02
C MET A 325 -14.01 3.12 -4.92
N ASP A 326 -12.84 3.23 -4.28
CA ASP A 326 -12.56 4.34 -3.36
C ASP A 326 -12.58 5.69 -4.11
N CYS A 327 -11.94 5.79 -5.29
CA CYS A 327 -12.06 6.97 -6.15
C CYS A 327 -13.51 7.27 -6.57
N VAL A 328 -14.29 6.24 -6.94
CA VAL A 328 -15.71 6.40 -7.28
C VAL A 328 -16.49 7.02 -6.12
N ASN A 329 -16.27 6.53 -4.90
CA ASN A 329 -16.97 7.05 -3.72
C ASN A 329 -16.54 8.47 -3.32
N LEU A 330 -15.30 8.85 -3.62
CA LEU A 330 -14.77 10.19 -3.36
C LEU A 330 -15.23 11.20 -4.42
N LEU A 331 -15.27 10.80 -5.69
CA LEU A 331 -15.46 11.72 -6.82
C LEU A 331 -16.88 11.73 -7.38
N ILE A 332 -17.51 10.56 -7.48
CA ILE A 332 -18.78 10.35 -8.18
C ILE A 332 -19.71 9.40 -7.40
N PRO A 333 -19.99 9.68 -6.11
CA PRO A 333 -20.84 8.83 -5.30
C PRO A 333 -22.25 8.72 -5.92
N GLY A 334 -22.91 7.59 -5.68
CA GLY A 334 -24.29 7.36 -6.11
C GLY A 334 -24.64 5.89 -6.09
N ASP A 335 -25.87 5.57 -6.51
CA ASP A 335 -26.42 4.22 -6.36
C ASP A 335 -25.69 3.18 -7.22
N ILE A 336 -25.61 1.96 -6.69
CA ILE A 336 -25.02 0.80 -7.35
C ILE A 336 -26.11 -0.25 -7.54
N ALA A 337 -26.41 -0.56 -8.81
CA ALA A 337 -27.29 -1.65 -9.18
C ALA A 337 -26.50 -2.69 -9.99
N LEU A 338 -26.15 -3.80 -9.35
CA LEU A 338 -25.46 -4.91 -10.00
C LEU A 338 -26.46 -5.96 -10.52
N PRO A 339 -26.11 -6.73 -11.56
CA PRO A 339 -26.89 -7.91 -11.96
C PRO A 339 -27.13 -8.85 -10.77
N GLY A 340 -28.30 -9.47 -10.71
CA GLY A 340 -28.67 -10.38 -9.61
C GLY A 340 -27.77 -11.61 -9.50
N GLU A 341 -27.81 -12.29 -8.35
CA GLU A 341 -27.01 -13.49 -8.10
C GLU A 341 -27.26 -14.59 -9.13
N VAL A 342 -26.18 -15.02 -9.79
CA VAL A 342 -26.17 -16.24 -10.61
C VAL A 342 -25.91 -17.41 -9.65
N LYS A 343 -26.96 -18.15 -9.32
CA LYS A 343 -26.83 -19.34 -8.47
C LYS A 343 -26.11 -20.44 -9.24
N LEU A 344 -25.22 -21.15 -8.55
CA LEU A 344 -24.71 -22.44 -9.05
C LEU A 344 -25.93 -23.33 -9.32
N ASP A 345 -26.06 -23.83 -10.56
CA ASP A 345 -27.14 -24.72 -10.95
C ASP A 345 -27.14 -25.94 -10.02
N GLN A 346 -28.32 -26.29 -9.49
CA GLN A 346 -28.53 -27.51 -8.69
C GLN A 346 -29.12 -28.65 -9.55
N GLY A 347 -29.06 -28.50 -10.87
CA GLY A 347 -29.63 -29.41 -11.86
C GLY A 347 -28.89 -30.73 -12.00
N THR A 348 -29.36 -31.55 -12.95
CA THR A 348 -28.84 -32.89 -13.26
C THR A 348 -27.72 -32.88 -14.30
N GLN A 349 -27.07 -31.74 -14.51
CA GLN A 349 -26.00 -31.59 -15.51
C GLN A 349 -24.65 -32.08 -14.97
N LEU A 350 -23.65 -32.18 -15.85
CA LEU A 350 -22.27 -32.39 -15.41
C LEU A 350 -21.82 -31.21 -14.54
N PRO A 351 -20.92 -31.44 -13.56
CA PRO A 351 -20.41 -30.37 -12.70
C PRO A 351 -19.85 -29.20 -13.52
N MET A 352 -20.34 -28.01 -13.22
CA MET A 352 -19.89 -26.78 -13.85
C MET A 352 -18.44 -26.47 -13.46
N PRO A 353 -17.67 -25.74 -14.30
CA PRO A 353 -16.34 -25.27 -13.92
C PRO A 353 -16.31 -24.53 -12.57
N ALA A 354 -17.36 -23.76 -12.27
CA ALA A 354 -17.48 -23.04 -11.00
C ALA A 354 -17.61 -23.98 -9.77
N GLU A 355 -18.22 -25.17 -9.94
CA GLU A 355 -18.30 -26.20 -8.89
C GLU A 355 -16.95 -26.88 -8.66
N LEU A 356 -16.20 -27.14 -9.74
CA LEU A 356 -14.84 -27.69 -9.65
C LEU A 356 -13.91 -26.76 -8.89
N LEU A 357 -13.98 -25.45 -9.17
CA LEU A 357 -13.22 -24.44 -8.45
C LEU A 357 -13.61 -24.37 -6.97
N GLU A 358 -14.89 -24.52 -6.64
CA GLU A 358 -15.37 -24.52 -5.25
C GLU A 358 -14.81 -25.70 -4.45
N GLY A 359 -14.79 -26.90 -5.05
CA GLY A 359 -14.22 -28.08 -4.41
C GLY A 359 -12.74 -27.87 -4.06
N VAL A 360 -11.93 -27.36 -4.99
CA VAL A 360 -10.50 -27.09 -4.74
C VAL A 360 -10.33 -25.98 -3.71
N ARG A 361 -11.12 -24.91 -3.79
CA ARG A 361 -11.09 -23.79 -2.83
C ARG A 361 -11.38 -24.25 -1.40
N THR A 362 -12.38 -25.11 -1.23
CA THR A 362 -12.77 -25.68 0.06
C THR A 362 -11.66 -26.53 0.64
N PHE A 363 -11.10 -27.46 -0.16
CA PHE A 363 -9.94 -28.27 0.24
C PHE A 363 -8.73 -27.42 0.69
N LEU A 364 -8.38 -26.39 -0.08
CA LEU A 364 -7.27 -25.50 0.27
C LEU A 364 -7.52 -24.74 1.59
N THR A 365 -8.75 -24.32 1.83
CA THR A 365 -9.11 -23.53 3.02
C THR A 365 -9.22 -24.40 4.26
N ASP A 366 -9.86 -25.57 4.15
CA ASP A 366 -10.26 -26.37 5.29
C ASP A 366 -9.20 -27.42 5.67
N GLU A 367 -8.48 -27.97 4.68
CA GLU A 367 -7.50 -29.03 4.90
C GLU A 367 -6.05 -28.54 4.83
N VAL A 368 -5.72 -27.68 3.85
CA VAL A 368 -4.32 -27.25 3.63
C VAL A 368 -3.93 -26.07 4.51
N ALA A 369 -4.80 -25.06 4.65
CA ALA A 369 -4.45 -23.82 5.33
C ALA A 369 -4.12 -24.01 6.83
N GLY A 370 -4.57 -25.11 7.44
CA GLY A 370 -4.29 -25.48 8.83
C GLY A 370 -3.15 -26.49 9.03
N GLY A 371 -2.47 -26.93 7.97
CA GLY A 371 -1.52 -28.06 7.96
C GLY A 371 -0.18 -27.88 8.69
N GLY A 372 -0.06 -26.89 9.58
CA GLY A 372 1.08 -26.71 10.50
C GLY A 372 2.22 -25.81 10.00
N ASP A 373 2.42 -25.65 8.69
CA ASP A 373 3.38 -24.68 8.14
C ASP A 373 2.68 -23.35 7.83
N GLU A 374 3.09 -22.27 8.49
CA GLU A 374 2.47 -20.95 8.35
C GLU A 374 2.58 -20.36 6.95
N ARG A 375 3.70 -20.61 6.25
CA ARG A 375 3.93 -20.12 4.89
C ARG A 375 3.03 -20.86 3.91
N PHE A 376 2.97 -22.19 3.97
CA PHE A 376 2.06 -22.96 3.12
C PHE A 376 0.61 -22.65 3.45
N GLY A 377 0.28 -22.43 4.73
CA GLY A 377 -1.04 -22.01 5.15
C GLY A 377 -1.46 -20.66 4.57
N PHE A 378 -0.53 -19.70 4.53
CA PHE A 378 -0.74 -18.41 3.87
C PHE A 378 -0.93 -18.57 2.35
N LEU A 379 -0.03 -19.28 1.67
CA LEU A 379 -0.12 -19.50 0.22
C LEU A 379 -1.39 -20.25 -0.18
N ALA A 380 -1.87 -21.20 0.63
CA ALA A 380 -3.13 -21.89 0.41
C ALA A 380 -4.33 -20.92 0.46
N LYS A 381 -4.34 -19.96 1.40
CA LYS A 381 -5.36 -18.91 1.47
C LYS A 381 -5.32 -17.99 0.24
N VAL A 382 -4.13 -17.63 -0.23
CA VAL A 382 -3.95 -16.84 -1.47
C VAL A 382 -4.50 -17.61 -2.68
N ALA A 383 -4.15 -18.90 -2.81
CA ALA A 383 -4.64 -19.76 -3.87
C ALA A 383 -6.17 -19.89 -3.85
N ALA A 384 -6.75 -20.13 -2.66
CA ALA A 384 -8.20 -20.21 -2.48
C ALA A 384 -8.89 -18.89 -2.87
N ASN A 385 -8.31 -17.74 -2.52
CA ASN A 385 -8.84 -16.44 -2.94
C ASN A 385 -8.80 -16.27 -4.46
N SER A 386 -7.69 -16.64 -5.11
CA SER A 386 -7.54 -16.59 -6.57
C SER A 386 -8.60 -17.43 -7.28
N LEU A 387 -8.83 -18.66 -6.81
CA LEU A 387 -9.89 -19.54 -7.35
C LEU A 387 -11.28 -18.95 -7.15
N GLY A 388 -11.53 -18.29 -6.01
CA GLY A 388 -12.79 -17.58 -5.77
C GLY A 388 -13.02 -16.42 -6.75
N ILE A 389 -11.98 -15.66 -7.09
CA ILE A 389 -12.06 -14.61 -8.12
C ILE A 389 -12.38 -15.24 -9.48
N ALA A 390 -11.66 -16.29 -9.88
CA ALA A 390 -11.90 -16.98 -11.14
C ALA A 390 -13.33 -17.58 -11.24
N GLN A 391 -13.83 -18.15 -10.15
CA GLN A 391 -15.20 -18.66 -10.07
C GLN A 391 -16.23 -17.55 -10.30
N ARG A 392 -16.07 -16.40 -9.64
CA ARG A 392 -16.97 -15.25 -9.81
C ARG A 392 -16.87 -14.64 -11.21
N GLU A 393 -15.68 -14.59 -11.79
CA GLU A 393 -15.48 -14.15 -13.18
C GLU A 393 -16.29 -15.02 -14.15
N LEU A 394 -16.28 -16.35 -13.98
CA LEU A 394 -17.08 -17.28 -14.80
C LEU A 394 -18.59 -17.10 -14.62
N LEU A 395 -19.05 -16.80 -13.40
CA LEU A 395 -20.47 -16.67 -13.10
C LEU A 395 -21.05 -15.30 -13.50
N TYR A 396 -20.32 -14.21 -13.23
CA TYR A 396 -20.83 -12.84 -13.34
C TYR A 396 -20.27 -12.07 -14.54
N GLY A 397 -19.08 -12.43 -15.02
CA GLY A 397 -18.35 -11.71 -16.07
C GLY A 397 -19.18 -11.48 -17.34
N PRO A 398 -19.85 -12.51 -17.93
CA PRO A 398 -20.63 -12.33 -19.15
C PRO A 398 -21.79 -11.32 -19.00
N ALA A 399 -22.51 -11.35 -17.88
CA ALA A 399 -23.62 -10.43 -17.63
C ALA A 399 -23.14 -8.99 -17.41
N LEU A 400 -22.04 -8.82 -16.66
CA LEU A 400 -21.41 -7.53 -16.43
C LEU A 400 -20.86 -6.92 -17.72
N ALA A 401 -20.18 -7.73 -18.56
CA ALA A 401 -19.65 -7.32 -19.85
C ALA A 401 -20.77 -6.88 -20.82
N ALA A 402 -21.90 -7.61 -20.87
CA ALA A 402 -23.04 -7.25 -21.70
C ALA A 402 -23.68 -5.92 -21.25
N ALA A 403 -23.82 -5.73 -19.93
CA ALA A 403 -24.34 -4.49 -19.36
C ALA A 403 -23.41 -3.29 -19.63
N GLU A 404 -22.10 -3.49 -19.46
CA GLU A 404 -21.08 -2.49 -19.78
C GLU A 404 -21.10 -2.12 -21.25
N HIS A 405 -21.14 -3.11 -22.15
CA HIS A 405 -21.19 -2.88 -23.60
C HIS A 405 -22.41 -2.05 -23.99
N THR A 406 -23.58 -2.36 -23.39
CA THR A 406 -24.82 -1.61 -23.60
C THR A 406 -24.67 -0.15 -23.16
N ARG A 407 -24.06 0.11 -21.98
CA ARG A 407 -23.80 1.48 -21.51
C ARG A 407 -22.80 2.20 -22.41
N LEU A 408 -21.74 1.54 -22.85
CA LEU A 408 -20.74 2.15 -23.74
C LEU A 408 -21.32 2.55 -25.09
N LYS A 409 -22.28 1.77 -25.62
CA LYS A 409 -22.98 2.11 -26.86
C LYS A 409 -23.80 3.39 -26.81
N ALA A 410 -24.12 3.89 -25.62
CA ALA A 410 -24.75 5.21 -25.46
C ALA A 410 -23.79 6.36 -25.78
N PHE A 411 -22.47 6.15 -25.61
CA PHE A 411 -21.43 7.12 -25.98
C PHE A 411 -20.89 6.86 -27.39
N PHE A 412 -20.71 5.59 -27.75
CA PHE A 412 -20.03 5.14 -28.96
C PHE A 412 -20.87 4.06 -29.68
N PRO A 413 -21.65 4.40 -30.71
CA PRO A 413 -22.66 3.50 -31.27
C PRO A 413 -22.15 2.15 -31.80
N GLU A 414 -20.91 2.11 -32.29
CA GLU A 414 -20.31 0.97 -32.99
C GLU A 414 -18.96 0.57 -32.39
N GLY A 415 -18.74 -0.74 -32.25
CA GLY A 415 -17.49 -1.32 -31.74
C GLY A 415 -17.71 -2.52 -30.81
N SER A 416 -16.69 -3.36 -30.72
CA SER A 416 -16.57 -4.40 -29.69
C SER A 416 -16.37 -3.75 -28.31
N LEU A 417 -16.65 -4.50 -27.23
CA LEU A 417 -16.49 -4.00 -25.87
C LEU A 417 -15.08 -3.44 -25.60
N ASP A 418 -14.04 -4.14 -26.07
CA ASP A 418 -12.64 -3.72 -25.89
C ASP A 418 -12.32 -2.41 -26.63
N GLU A 419 -12.75 -2.30 -27.89
CA GLU A 419 -12.60 -1.06 -28.67
C GLU A 419 -13.31 0.12 -27.99
N LEU A 420 -14.51 -0.10 -27.44
CA LEU A 420 -15.26 0.95 -26.76
C LEU A 420 -14.63 1.37 -25.43
N ARG A 421 -14.04 0.43 -24.67
CA ARG A 421 -13.26 0.76 -23.47
C ARG A 421 -12.08 1.66 -23.82
N TRP A 422 -11.34 1.32 -24.87
CA TRP A 422 -10.24 2.14 -25.37
C TRP A 422 -10.69 3.52 -25.87
N GLN A 423 -11.82 3.59 -26.58
CA GLN A 423 -12.40 4.87 -26.99
C GLN A 423 -12.74 5.75 -25.79
N LEU A 424 -13.33 5.17 -24.73
CA LEU A 424 -13.64 5.91 -23.51
C LEU A 424 -12.36 6.40 -22.81
N SER A 425 -11.37 5.53 -22.59
CA SER A 425 -10.08 5.90 -21.97
C SER A 425 -9.37 7.00 -22.75
N ARG A 426 -9.25 6.88 -24.09
CA ARG A 426 -8.63 7.92 -24.93
C ARG A 426 -9.43 9.22 -24.94
N GLY A 427 -10.77 9.13 -24.91
CA GLY A 427 -11.65 10.28 -24.77
C GLY A 427 -11.38 11.03 -23.47
N LEU A 428 -11.33 10.30 -22.35
CA LEU A 428 -10.99 10.88 -21.06
C LEU A 428 -9.60 11.50 -21.07
N GLN A 429 -8.59 10.86 -21.68
CA GLN A 429 -7.23 11.41 -21.76
C GLN A 429 -7.10 12.71 -22.58
N GLY A 430 -8.03 13.00 -23.51
CA GLY A 430 -7.79 14.02 -24.53
C GLY A 430 -8.93 14.98 -24.88
N GLY A 431 -10.18 14.77 -24.44
CA GLY A 431 -11.24 15.71 -24.82
C GLY A 431 -12.68 15.41 -24.41
N LEU A 432 -12.96 14.34 -23.65
CA LEU A 432 -14.28 14.08 -23.09
C LEU A 432 -14.43 14.80 -21.75
N GLU A 433 -15.40 15.70 -21.62
CA GLU A 433 -15.62 16.42 -20.36
C GLU A 433 -16.05 15.48 -19.23
N LEU A 434 -15.55 15.71 -18.00
CA LEU A 434 -15.82 14.85 -16.84
C LEU A 434 -17.30 14.88 -16.42
N ASP A 435 -18.05 15.92 -16.80
CA ASP A 435 -19.48 16.08 -16.55
C ASP A 435 -20.37 15.52 -17.66
N THR A 436 -19.80 14.80 -18.64
CA THR A 436 -20.55 14.16 -19.73
C THR A 436 -21.69 13.30 -19.17
N ALA A 437 -22.91 13.54 -19.66
CA ALA A 437 -24.10 12.86 -19.18
C ALA A 437 -23.96 11.32 -19.23
N GLY A 438 -24.25 10.66 -18.10
CA GLY A 438 -24.16 9.20 -17.96
C GLY A 438 -22.75 8.65 -17.69
N LEU A 439 -21.69 9.46 -17.83
CA LEU A 439 -20.30 9.01 -17.63
C LEU A 439 -20.07 8.52 -16.18
N ALA A 440 -20.48 9.32 -15.19
CA ALA A 440 -20.33 8.98 -13.78
C ALA A 440 -21.06 7.67 -13.42
N GLU A 441 -22.28 7.47 -13.92
CA GLU A 441 -23.02 6.23 -13.73
C GLU A 441 -22.32 5.04 -14.40
N HIS A 442 -21.85 5.22 -15.65
CA HIS A 442 -21.13 4.17 -16.37
C HIS A 442 -19.89 3.72 -15.59
N LEU A 443 -19.02 4.66 -15.20
CA LEU A 443 -17.78 4.37 -14.45
C LEU A 443 -18.09 3.68 -13.12
N ARG A 444 -19.04 4.21 -12.35
CA ARG A 444 -19.46 3.64 -11.06
C ARG A 444 -19.91 2.19 -11.20
N LEU A 445 -20.82 1.90 -12.13
CA LEU A 445 -21.36 0.55 -12.30
C LEU A 445 -20.32 -0.43 -12.85
N THR A 446 -19.41 0.04 -13.73
CA THR A 446 -18.32 -0.79 -14.26
C THR A 446 -17.33 -1.17 -13.16
N VAL A 447 -16.89 -0.20 -12.35
CA VAL A 447 -15.97 -0.44 -11.22
C VAL A 447 -16.63 -1.32 -10.15
N ALA A 448 -17.87 -1.02 -9.76
CA ALA A 448 -18.61 -1.81 -8.78
C ALA A 448 -18.83 -3.26 -9.24
N GLY A 449 -19.12 -3.45 -10.53
CA GLY A 449 -19.24 -4.77 -11.15
C GLY A 449 -17.94 -5.56 -11.06
N GLN A 450 -16.82 -4.94 -11.43
CA GLN A 450 -15.51 -5.57 -11.34
C GLN A 450 -15.12 -5.89 -9.89
N LEU A 451 -15.36 -4.97 -8.95
CA LEU A 451 -15.10 -5.18 -7.54
C LEU A 451 -15.97 -6.30 -6.93
N SER A 452 -17.19 -6.50 -7.42
CA SER A 452 -18.04 -7.62 -6.98
C SER A 452 -17.46 -8.98 -7.35
N ILE A 453 -16.66 -9.05 -8.42
CA ILE A 453 -15.87 -10.23 -8.78
C ILE A 453 -14.61 -10.30 -7.93
N ASP A 454 -13.87 -9.20 -7.77
CA ASP A 454 -12.55 -9.23 -7.15
C ASP A 454 -12.62 -9.40 -5.64
N GLN A 455 -13.44 -8.56 -4.99
CA GLN A 455 -13.58 -8.51 -3.55
C GLN A 455 -15.01 -8.08 -3.16
N PRO A 456 -16.01 -8.98 -3.23
CA PRO A 456 -17.42 -8.66 -2.95
C PRO A 456 -17.68 -8.17 -1.51
N ARG A 457 -16.74 -8.40 -0.59
CA ARG A 457 -16.82 -7.97 0.81
C ARG A 457 -16.06 -6.67 1.10
N TYR A 458 -15.55 -5.99 0.07
CA TYR A 458 -14.85 -4.73 0.28
C TYR A 458 -15.82 -3.67 0.81
N PRO A 459 -15.51 -2.97 1.93
CA PRO A 459 -16.46 -2.07 2.57
C PRO A 459 -16.99 -0.96 1.66
N ALA A 460 -16.16 -0.44 0.75
CA ALA A 460 -16.54 0.63 -0.18
C ALA A 460 -17.67 0.23 -1.14
N LEU A 461 -17.82 -1.07 -1.43
CA LEU A 461 -18.92 -1.62 -2.23
C LEU A 461 -20.22 -1.72 -1.40
N GLN A 462 -20.09 -2.08 -0.11
CA GLN A 462 -21.23 -2.35 0.76
C GLN A 462 -21.97 -1.11 1.26
N ARG A 463 -21.31 0.07 1.26
CA ARG A 463 -21.94 1.35 1.66
C ARG A 463 -23.23 1.64 0.87
N HIS A 464 -23.31 1.18 -0.37
CA HIS A 464 -24.46 1.38 -1.25
C HIS A 464 -25.51 0.26 -1.16
N GLN A 465 -25.14 -0.93 -0.68
CA GLN A 465 -26.08 -2.05 -0.53
C GLN A 465 -27.00 -1.90 0.69
N LYS A 466 -26.56 -1.16 1.73
CA LYS A 466 -27.33 -0.93 2.97
C LYS A 466 -28.37 0.19 2.88
N LEU A 467 -28.37 0.98 1.80
CA LEU A 467 -29.37 2.03 1.56
C LEU A 467 -30.61 1.50 0.80
N SER A 468 -30.53 0.27 0.29
CA SER A 468 -31.56 -0.38 -0.54
C SER A 468 -32.32 -1.50 0.18
N SER A 469 -32.06 -1.68 1.48
CA SER A 469 -32.69 -2.66 2.40
C SER A 469 -33.28 -1.95 3.59
#